data_AF-A0A1T4MYD8-F1
#
_entry.id   AF-A0A1T4MYD8-F1
#
_cell.length_a   1.000
_cell.length_b   1.000
_cell.length_c   1.000
_cell.angle_alpha   90.00
_cell.angle_beta   90.00
_cell.angle_gamma   90.00
#
_symmetry.space_group_name_H-M   'P 1'
#
loop_
_entity.id
_entity.type
_entity.pdbx_description
1 polymer ?
#
loop_
_entity_poly.entity_id
_entity_poly.type
_entity_poly.pdbx_seq_one_letter_code
_entity_poly.pdbx_strand_id
1 'polypeptide(L)' 'MKSYSLKSLGNKNDYMTILRETDEGYVIRIVRDLDGYDDVQTDFLSKELFDCCIRTGYLTEIKEEMKIAVNA' A
#
# COMPACT_ATOMS: atom_id res chain seq x y z
N MET A 1 -0.74 -11.62 -3.39
CA MET A 1 -0.43 -10.39 -4.18
C MET A 1 0.65 -9.63 -3.41
N LYS A 2 1.39 -8.67 -3.98
CA LYS A 2 2.37 -7.93 -3.15
C LYS A 2 1.71 -6.72 -2.49
N SER A 3 1.82 -6.64 -1.17
CA SER A 3 1.28 -5.55 -0.37
C SER A 3 2.38 -4.88 0.45
N TYR A 4 2.25 -3.56 0.61
CA TYR A 4 3.24 -2.72 1.27
C TYR A 4 2.53 -1.82 2.29
N SER A 5 3.11 -1.67 3.47
CA SER A 5 2.66 -0.65 4.42
C SER A 5 3.22 0.70 4.00
N LEU A 6 2.40 1.74 4.11
CA LEU A 6 2.87 3.11 3.99
C LEU A 6 3.34 3.57 5.36
N LYS A 7 4.51 4.20 5.42
CA LYS A 7 4.98 4.88 6.63
C LYS A 7 4.15 6.14 6.87
N SER A 8 2.95 5.98 7.42
CA SER A 8 2.08 7.10 7.75
C SER A 8 2.60 7.84 8.99
N LEU A 9 2.60 9.18 8.94
CA LEU A 9 3.05 10.08 10.01
C LEU A 9 2.08 10.14 11.21
N GLY A 10 1.27 9.10 11.46
CA GLY A 10 0.32 9.10 12.56
C GLY A 10 -0.68 7.93 12.58
N ASN A 11 -1.16 7.46 11.42
CA ASN A 11 -2.14 6.36 11.33
C ASN A 11 -1.49 5.03 10.93
N LYS A 12 -1.85 3.95 11.64
CA LYS A 12 -1.14 2.67 11.58
C LYS A 12 -1.68 1.68 10.54
N ASN A 13 -2.72 2.04 9.79
CA ASN A 13 -3.51 1.10 8.99
C ASN A 13 -3.46 1.36 7.48
N ASP A 14 -2.61 2.27 7.01
CA ASP A 14 -2.48 2.54 5.57
C ASP A 14 -1.64 1.47 4.88
N TYR A 15 -2.21 0.81 3.87
CA TYR A 15 -1.51 -0.16 3.05
C TYR A 15 -1.83 0.01 1.58
N MET A 16 -0.88 -0.37 0.73
CA MET A 16 -1.09 -0.45 -0.71
C MET A 16 -0.88 -1.86 -1.22
N THR A 17 -1.59 -2.22 -2.28
CA THR A 17 -1.46 -3.51 -2.96
C THR A 17 -1.19 -3.27 -4.43
N ILE A 18 -0.20 -3.96 -5.00
CA ILE A 18 0.05 -3.93 -6.44
C ILE A 18 -1.04 -4.76 -7.13
N LEU A 19 -1.85 -4.09 -7.94
CA LEU A 19 -2.88 -4.72 -8.77
C LEU A 19 -2.31 -5.22 -10.09
N ARG A 20 -1.42 -4.43 -10.70
CA ARG A 20 -0.80 -4.74 -11.98
C ARG A 20 0.58 -4.11 -12.09
N GLU A 21 1.49 -4.84 -12.71
CA GLU A 21 2.82 -4.35 -13.10
C GLU A 21 2.82 -4.04 -14.61
N THR A 22 3.48 -2.95 -14.98
CA THR A 22 3.73 -2.52 -16.35
C THR A 22 5.20 -2.14 -16.50
N ASP A 23 5.67 -1.95 -17.74
CA ASP A 23 7.06 -1.57 -17.98
C ASP A 23 7.41 -0.19 -17.40
N GLU A 24 6.41 0.70 -17.27
CA GLU A 24 6.55 2.06 -16.77
C GLU A 24 6.37 2.16 -15.23
N GLY A 25 5.72 1.17 -14.60
CA GLY A 25 5.42 1.21 -13.17
C GLY A 25 4.36 0.20 -12.72
N TYR A 26 3.57 0.61 -11.73
CA TYR A 26 2.64 -0.26 -11.02
C TYR A 26 1.29 0.43 -10.87
N VAL A 27 0.21 -0.27 -11.22
CA VAL A 27 -1.14 0.12 -10.82
C VAL A 27 -1.36 -0.41 -9.41
N ILE A 28 -1.64 0.49 -8.49
CA ILE A 28 -1.70 0.20 -7.06
C ILE A 28 -3.08 0.56 -6.51
N ARG A 29 -3.52 -0.18 -5.51
CA ARG A 29 -4.69 0.15 -4.70
C ARG A 29 -4.21 0.57 -3.33
N ILE A 30 -4.50 1.80 -2.95
CA ILE A 30 -4.20 2.35 -1.63
C ILE A 30 -5.48 2.27 -0.79
N VAL A 31 -5.37 1.73 0.41
CA VAL A 31 -6.42 1.73 1.42
C VAL A 31 -5.93 2.55 2.60
N ARG A 32 -6.71 3.57 2.97
CA ARG A 32 -6.45 4.41 4.14
C ARG A 32 -7.61 4.32 5.10
N ASP A 33 -7.28 4.11 6.37
CA ASP A 33 -8.27 4.10 7.45
C ASP A 33 -8.45 5.53 7.97
N LEU A 34 -9.65 6.08 7.76
CA LEU A 34 -10.04 7.41 8.20
C LEU A 34 -11.18 7.26 9.23
N ASP A 35 -10.81 6.98 10.48
CA ASP A 35 -11.66 7.02 11.69
C ASP A 35 -13.15 6.76 11.42
N GLY A 36 -13.47 5.55 10.97
CA GLY A 36 -14.85 5.09 10.74
C GLY A 36 -15.21 4.82 9.27
N TYR A 37 -14.32 5.10 8.31
CA TYR A 37 -14.47 4.62 6.93
C TYR A 37 -13.11 4.39 6.24
N ASP A 38 -13.08 3.41 5.35
CA ASP A 38 -11.93 3.14 4.48
C ASP A 38 -12.01 4.01 3.22
N ASP A 39 -10.99 4.83 2.98
CA ASP A 39 -10.79 5.47 1.68
C ASP A 39 -9.96 4.54 0.78
N VAL A 40 -10.56 4.14 -0.33
CA VAL A 40 -9.98 3.21 -1.29
C VAL A 40 -9.76 3.92 -2.60
N GLN A 41 -8.50 4.04 -2.99
CA GLN A 41 -8.12 4.69 -4.24
C GLN A 41 -7.25 3.78 -5.10
N THR A 42 -7.42 3.88 -6.42
CA THR A 42 -6.54 3.24 -7.39
C THR A 42 -5.69 4.31 -8.03
N ASP A 43 -4.38 4.11 -8.03
CA ASP A 43 -3.41 5.07 -8.54
C ASP A 43 -2.31 4.36 -9.34
N PHE A 44 -1.52 5.14 -10.08
CA PHE A 44 -0.35 4.66 -10.79
C PHE A 44 0.92 5.16 -10.13
N LEU A 45 1.79 4.24 -9.76
CA LEU A 45 3.09 4.52 -9.19
C LEU A 45 4.18 4.15 -10.20
N SER A 46 4.95 5.14 -10.65
CA SER A 46 6.07 4.88 -11.55
C SER A 46 7.11 3.97 -10.89
N LYS A 47 7.85 3.23 -11.71
CA LYS A 47 8.91 2.34 -11.20
C LYS A 47 9.97 3.08 -10.38
N GLU A 48 10.35 4.27 -10.83
CA GLU A 48 11.32 5.12 -10.14
C GLU A 48 10.83 5.56 -8.75
N LEU A 49 9.57 5.97 -8.63
CA LEU A 49 8.98 6.35 -7.35
C LEU A 49 8.86 5.15 -6.42
N PHE A 50 8.42 4.00 -6.93
CA PHE A 50 8.34 2.77 -6.17
C PHE A 50 9.71 2.39 -5.58
N ASP A 51 10.75 2.36 -6.41
CA ASP A 51 12.11 2.03 -5.98
C ASP A 51 12.65 3.03 -4.95
N CYS A 52 12.33 4.33 -5.12
CA CYS A 52 12.68 5.36 -4.16
C CYS A 52 11.96 5.14 -2.82
N CYS A 53 10.67 4.85 -2.84
CA CYS A 53 9.88 4.59 -1.65
C CYS A 53 10.35 3.34 -0.88
N ILE A 54 10.75 2.28 -1.58
CA ILE A 54 11.37 1.10 -0.96
C ILE A 54 12.71 1.47 -0.33
N ARG A 55 13.58 2.17 -1.08
CA ARG A 55 14.93 2.55 -0.62
C ARG A 55 14.91 3.48 0.60
N THR A 56 13.93 4.39 0.67
CA THR A 56 13.78 5.33 1.78
C THR A 56 13.06 4.73 2.99
N GLY A 57 12.53 3.50 2.87
CA GLY A 57 11.71 2.86 3.90
C GLY A 57 10.33 3.49 4.04
N TYR A 58 9.86 4.21 3.02
CA TYR A 58 8.50 4.72 2.95
C TYR A 58 7.49 3.59 2.67
N LEU A 59 7.87 2.66 1.79
CA LEU A 59 7.15 1.40 1.56
C LEU A 59 7.92 0.26 2.19
N THR A 60 7.23 -0.55 3.00
CA THR A 60 7.78 -1.78 3.56
C THR A 60 6.93 -2.95 3.10
N GLU A 61 7.55 -3.94 2.46
CA GLU A 61 6.84 -5.14 2.01
C GLU A 61 6.26 -5.89 3.22
N ILE A 62 4.96 -6.12 3.19
CA ILE A 62 4.26 -6.91 4.20
C ILE A 62 4.17 -8.33 3.66
N LYS A 63 4.77 -9.29 4.36
CA LYS A 63 4.54 -10.71 4.07
C LYS A 63 3.09 -11.02 4.46
N GLU A 64 2.31 -11.48 3.49
CA GLU A 64 0.88 -11.75 3.56
C GLU A 64 0.59 -12.85 4.62
N GLU A 65 0.61 -12.49 5.90
CA GLU A 65 0.04 -13.26 7.02
C GLU A 65 -0.99 -12.44 7.81
N MET A 66 -1.39 -11.26 7.33
CA MET A 66 -2.52 -10.55 7.95
C MET A 66 -3.82 -11.01 7.31
N LYS A 67 -4.26 -12.21 7.71
CA LYS A 67 -5.65 -12.62 7.54
C LYS A 67 -6.55 -11.58 8.21
N ILE A 68 -7.45 -11.02 7.41
CA ILE A 68 -8.83 -10.66 7.75
C ILE A 68 -9.18 -10.92 9.22
N ALA A 69 -9.18 -9.89 10.05
CA ALA A 69 -9.80 -9.95 11.36
C ALA A 69 -10.20 -8.54 11.80
N VAL A 70 -11.39 -8.10 11.37
CA VAL A 70 -12.36 -7.40 12.22
C VAL A 70 -13.73 -7.50 11.55
N ASN A 71 -14.35 -8.68 11.70
CA ASN A 71 -15.79 -8.83 11.77
C ASN A 71 -16.05 -9.74 12.97
N ALA A 72 -16.32 -9.13 14.12
CA ALA A 72 -16.87 -9.77 15.31
C ALA A 72 -17.86 -8.79 15.93
#